data_AF-A0A9N9N5A2-F1
#
_entry.id   AF-A0A9N9N5A2-F1
#
_cell.length_a   1.000
_cell.length_b   1.000
_cell.length_c   1.000
_cell.angle_alpha   90.00
_cell.angle_beta   90.00
_cell.angle_gamma   90.00
#
_symmetry.space_group_name_H-M   'P 1'
#
loop_
_entity.id
_entity.type
_entity.pdbx_description
1 polymer ?
#
loop_
_entity_poly.entity_id
_entity_poly.type
_entity_poly.pdbx_seq_one_letter_code
_entity_poly.pdbx_strand_id
1 'polypeptide(L)'
;KRIYYIGGRTNSPQKVNTFLLDLSSDFTAISPNFVEVFGLENMPSLAWTAACLEKEVNTIYIFGGADASQSSLFQGDTIYKIKPSSDTSFNWTILPKQGDVWPIARDAIFPIIDKLSRIFVWGGRNGNNSQ
;
A
#
# COMPACT_ATOMS: atom_id res chain seq x y z
N LYS A 1 19.12 -4.65 3.55
CA LYS A 1 18.33 -3.61 2.83
C LYS A 1 17.17 -4.33 2.14
N ARG A 2 15.98 -3.75 2.03
CA ARG A 2 14.78 -4.47 1.53
C ARG A 2 13.97 -3.60 0.57
N ILE A 3 13.29 -4.22 -0.39
CA ILE A 3 12.29 -3.58 -1.25
C ILE A 3 10.96 -4.30 -1.02
N TYR A 4 9.90 -3.56 -0.74
CA TYR A 4 8.57 -4.10 -0.48
C TYR A 4 7.68 -3.96 -1.71
N TYR A 5 7.02 -5.05 -2.09
CA TYR A 5 6.05 -5.13 -3.17
C TYR A 5 4.68 -5.35 -2.54
N ILE A 6 3.88 -4.30 -2.45
CA ILE A 6 2.56 -4.33 -1.79
C ILE A 6 1.49 -3.98 -2.81
N GLY A 7 0.46 -4.82 -2.89
CA GLY A 7 -0.63 -4.68 -3.85
C GLY A 7 -0.25 -5.15 -5.26
N GLY A 8 -1.11 -4.81 -6.22
CA GLY A 8 -0.97 -5.24 -7.61
C GLY A 8 -2.32 -5.52 -8.24
N ARG A 9 -2.33 -5.65 -9.57
CA ARG A 9 -3.51 -6.04 -10.33
C ARG A 9 -3.32 -7.46 -10.86
N THR A 10 -4.31 -8.30 -10.64
CA THR A 10 -4.38 -9.64 -11.21
C THR A 10 -5.78 -9.89 -11.74
N ASN A 11 -5.88 -10.66 -12.82
CA ASN A 11 -7.17 -11.13 -13.35
C ASN A 11 -7.67 -12.39 -12.61
N SER A 12 -6.88 -12.90 -11.65
CA SER A 12 -7.22 -14.04 -10.79
C SER A 12 -7.26 -13.55 -9.33
N PRO A 13 -8.32 -13.86 -8.56
CA PRO A 13 -8.52 -13.38 -7.18
C PRO A 13 -7.63 -14.13 -6.18
N GLN A 14 -6.32 -14.13 -6.40
CA GLN A 14 -5.37 -14.63 -5.42
C GLN A 14 -5.13 -13.57 -4.35
N LYS A 15 -4.78 -14.04 -3.15
CA LYS A 15 -4.43 -13.24 -1.96
C LYS A 15 -3.53 -12.06 -2.31
N VAL A 16 -3.59 -11.02 -1.48
CA VAL A 16 -2.57 -9.94 -1.47
C VAL A 16 -1.24 -10.56 -1.08
N ASN A 17 -0.53 -11.10 -2.07
CA ASN A 17 0.80 -11.61 -1.85
C ASN A 17 1.71 -10.39 -1.79
N THR A 18 1.97 -9.93 -0.57
CA THR A 18 3.03 -8.95 -0.35
C THR A 18 4.33 -9.70 -0.32
N PHE A 19 5.29 -9.23 -1.11
CA PHE A 19 6.63 -9.81 -1.15
C PHE A 19 7.63 -8.77 -0.69
N LEU A 20 8.73 -9.23 -0.11
CA LEU A 20 9.93 -8.42 0.01
C LEU A 20 11.04 -9.04 -0.83
N LEU A 21 11.85 -8.18 -1.44
CA LEU A 21 13.13 -8.56 -2.00
C LEU A 21 14.20 -8.25 -0.95
N ASP A 22 14.86 -9.29 -0.46
CA ASP A 22 15.97 -9.12 0.48
C ASP A 22 17.27 -8.84 -0.27
N LEU A 23 17.88 -7.70 0.02
CA LEU A 23 19.16 -7.24 -0.55
C LEU A 23 20.31 -7.45 0.45
N SER A 24 20.12 -8.29 1.48
CA SER A 24 21.16 -8.64 2.45
C SER A 24 22.17 -9.66 1.90
N SER A 25 21.73 -10.50 0.95
CA SER A 25 22.56 -11.47 0.23
C SER A 25 22.71 -11.07 -1.24
N ASP A 26 23.83 -11.49 -1.85
CA ASP A 26 24.00 -11.37 -3.29
C ASP A 26 22.98 -12.25 -4.02
N PHE A 27 22.36 -11.70 -5.07
CA PHE A 27 21.49 -12.43 -5.97
C PHE A 27 21.75 -11.99 -7.41
N THR A 28 21.44 -12.88 -8.37
CA THR A 28 21.49 -12.55 -9.79
C THR A 28 20.12 -12.07 -10.26
N ALA A 29 20.07 -11.29 -11.34
CA ALA A 29 18.81 -10.82 -11.91
C ALA A 29 17.85 -11.95 -12.33
N ILE A 30 18.38 -13.17 -12.54
CA ILE A 30 17.60 -14.36 -12.90
C ILE A 30 17.09 -15.16 -11.68
N SER A 31 17.55 -14.85 -10.46
CA SER A 31 17.13 -15.53 -9.23
C SER A 31 17.08 -14.56 -8.04
N PRO A 32 16.23 -13.52 -8.08
CA PRO A 32 16.03 -12.60 -6.96
C PRO A 32 15.49 -13.34 -5.73
N ASN A 33 16.01 -12.96 -4.55
CA ASN A 33 15.60 -13.54 -3.27
C ASN A 33 14.28 -12.92 -2.77
N PHE A 34 13.17 -13.28 -3.40
CA PHE A 34 11.84 -12.91 -2.96
C PHE A 34 11.41 -13.76 -1.76
N VAL A 35 10.93 -13.08 -0.72
CA VAL A 35 10.40 -13.69 0.49
C VAL A 35 8.95 -13.25 0.65
N GLU A 36 8.07 -14.22 0.89
CA GLU A 36 6.66 -13.95 1.17
C GLU A 36 6.52 -13.28 2.55
N VAL A 37 5.56 -12.35 2.63
CA VAL A 37 5.24 -11.62 3.84
C VAL A 37 3.89 -12.07 4.40
N PHE A 38 3.85 -12.29 5.71
CA PHE A 38 2.67 -12.73 6.46
C PHE A 38 2.05 -11.61 7.30
N GLY A 39 0.80 -11.79 7.71
CA GLY A 39 0.06 -10.87 8.59
C GLY A 39 -0.76 -9.80 7.86
N LEU A 40 -0.85 -9.89 6.53
CA LEU A 40 -1.67 -9.02 5.66
C LEU A 40 -2.86 -9.76 5.04
N GLU A 41 -3.18 -10.97 5.49
CA GLU A 41 -4.12 -11.89 4.82
C GLU A 41 -5.55 -11.36 4.74
N ASN A 42 -5.94 -10.51 5.70
CA ASN A 42 -7.27 -9.89 5.77
C ASN A 42 -7.28 -8.45 5.22
N MET A 43 -6.15 -7.95 4.74
CA MET A 43 -6.09 -6.64 4.13
C MET A 43 -6.85 -6.67 2.80
N PRO A 44 -7.66 -5.63 2.48
CA PRO A 44 -8.31 -5.54 1.18
C PRO A 44 -7.29 -5.64 0.04
N SER A 45 -7.70 -6.25 -1.07
CA SER A 45 -6.81 -6.38 -2.23
C SER A 45 -6.60 -5.03 -2.90
N LEU A 46 -5.34 -4.60 -2.96
CA LEU A 46 -4.97 -3.23 -3.29
C LEU A 46 -4.62 -3.08 -4.78
N ALA A 47 -5.47 -2.40 -5.54
CA ALA A 47 -5.19 -2.01 -6.92
C ALA A 47 -5.09 -0.49 -7.05
N TRP A 48 -4.15 -0.01 -7.87
CA TRP A 48 -3.93 1.42 -8.15
C TRP A 48 -3.77 2.32 -6.91
N THR A 49 -3.36 1.71 -5.80
CA THR A 49 -3.05 2.40 -4.57
C THR A 49 -1.71 3.10 -4.69
N ALA A 50 -1.48 4.06 -3.81
CA ALA A 50 -0.18 4.69 -3.66
C ALA A 50 0.31 4.52 -2.23
N ALA A 51 1.62 4.50 -2.05
CA ALA A 51 2.22 4.31 -0.74
C ALA A 51 3.36 5.29 -0.48
N CYS A 52 3.55 5.66 0.78
CA CYS A 52 4.75 6.34 1.25
C CYS A 52 5.31 5.66 2.50
N LEU A 53 6.64 5.69 2.66
CA LEU A 53 7.35 5.12 3.79
C LEU A 53 7.81 6.22 4.74
N GLU A 54 7.33 6.18 5.98
CA GLU A 54 7.88 6.92 7.11
C GLU A 54 9.06 6.12 7.68
N LYS A 55 10.28 6.63 7.44
CA LYS A 55 11.51 5.87 7.66
C LYS A 55 11.84 5.74 9.14
N GLU A 56 11.57 6.78 9.92
CA GLU A 56 11.89 6.92 11.33
C GLU A 56 11.20 5.85 12.18
N VAL A 57 9.98 5.48 11.81
CA VAL A 57 9.15 4.47 12.52
C VAL A 57 8.85 3.24 11.67
N ASN A 58 9.53 3.12 10.51
CA ASN A 58 9.39 2.02 9.55
C ASN A 58 7.92 1.68 9.25
N THR A 59 7.13 2.69 8.94
CA THR A 59 5.68 2.57 8.73
C THR A 59 5.34 2.93 7.29
N ILE A 60 4.56 2.06 6.64
CA ILE A 60 4.08 2.27 5.28
C ILE A 60 2.63 2.73 5.37
N TYR A 61 2.32 3.85 4.74
CA TYR A 61 0.96 4.34 4.60
C TYR A 61 0.49 4.10 3.17
N ILE A 62 -0.69 3.52 3.02
CA ILE A 62 -1.32 3.25 1.73
C ILE A 62 -2.59 4.08 1.61
N PHE A 63 -2.71 4.75 0.48
CA PHE A 63 -3.76 5.71 0.19
C PHE A 63 -4.52 5.34 -1.08
N GLY A 64 -5.81 5.64 -1.06
CA GLY A 64 -6.67 5.60 -2.25
C GLY A 64 -6.64 4.25 -2.96
N GLY A 65 -6.91 4.26 -4.26
CA GLY A 65 -6.96 3.08 -5.12
C GLY A 65 -8.33 2.41 -5.11
N ALA A 66 -8.37 1.16 -5.54
CA ALA A 66 -9.56 0.35 -5.69
C ALA A 66 -9.35 -1.04 -5.11
N ASP A 67 -10.46 -1.74 -4.87
CA ASP A 67 -10.42 -3.18 -4.71
C ASP A 67 -9.78 -3.84 -5.96
N ALA A 68 -9.16 -5.01 -5.81
CA ALA A 68 -8.47 -5.67 -6.93
C ALA A 68 -9.40 -6.07 -8.10
N SER A 69 -10.70 -6.24 -7.83
CA SER A 69 -11.73 -6.43 -8.85
C SER A 69 -12.07 -5.15 -9.62
N GLN A 70 -11.58 -3.99 -9.17
CA GLN A 70 -11.91 -2.65 -9.69
C GLN A 70 -13.41 -2.34 -9.63
N SER A 71 -14.18 -3.04 -8.79
CA SER A 71 -15.61 -2.80 -8.63
C SER A 71 -15.90 -1.48 -7.92
N SER A 72 -14.97 -1.02 -7.08
CA SER A 72 -15.11 0.22 -6.35
C SER A 72 -13.76 0.81 -5.95
N LEU A 73 -13.67 2.15 -5.98
CA LEU A 73 -12.60 2.86 -5.30
C LEU A 73 -12.74 2.64 -3.79
N PHE A 74 -11.60 2.54 -3.09
CA PHE A 74 -11.61 2.64 -1.64
C PHE A 74 -12.12 4.01 -1.21
N GLN A 75 -12.85 4.07 -0.09
CA GLN A 75 -13.33 5.33 0.46
C GLN A 75 -12.14 6.28 0.68
N GLY A 76 -12.29 7.55 0.28
CA GLY A 76 -11.19 8.52 0.36
C GLY A 76 -10.70 8.80 1.78
N ASP A 77 -11.51 8.43 2.77
CA ASP A 77 -11.18 8.51 4.19
C ASP A 77 -10.46 7.27 4.75
N THR A 78 -10.15 6.30 3.89
CA THR A 78 -9.47 5.08 4.31
C THR A 78 -7.98 5.20 4.00
N ILE A 79 -7.18 5.27 5.07
CA ILE A 79 -5.71 5.18 5.00
C ILE A 79 -5.30 3.91 5.72
N TYR A 80 -4.66 2.99 5.01
CA TYR A 80 -4.10 1.80 5.63
C TYR A 80 -2.70 2.10 6.15
N LYS A 81 -2.43 1.68 7.38
CA LYS A 81 -1.13 1.74 8.01
C LYS A 81 -0.58 0.33 8.13
N ILE A 82 0.60 0.09 7.58
CA ILE A 82 1.30 -1.18 7.62
C ILE A 82 2.61 -0.99 8.39
N LYS A 83 2.90 -1.91 9.32
CA LYS A 83 4.13 -1.90 10.12
C LYS A 83 4.71 -3.31 10.23
N PRO A 84 6.03 -3.52 10.01
CA PRO A 84 6.66 -4.80 10.27
C PRO A 84 6.59 -5.13 11.78
N SER A 85 6.18 -6.36 12.10
CA SER A 85 6.26 -6.95 13.45
C SER A 85 7.50 -7.83 13.58
N SER A 86 7.98 -8.42 12.48
CA SER A 86 9.26 -9.12 12.35
C SER A 86 9.81 -8.93 10.93
N ASP A 87 10.83 -9.71 10.54
CA ASP A 87 11.44 -9.62 9.22
C ASP A 87 10.49 -9.98 8.06
N THR A 88 9.56 -10.91 8.31
CA THR A 88 8.59 -11.41 7.32
C THR A 88 7.15 -11.33 7.81
N SER A 89 6.91 -10.80 9.02
CA SER A 89 5.57 -10.61 9.57
C SER A 89 5.25 -9.13 9.73
N PHE A 90 4.03 -8.77 9.35
CA PHE A 90 3.54 -7.40 9.33
C PHE A 90 2.19 -7.33 10.04
N ASN A 91 1.92 -6.17 10.62
CA ASN A 91 0.61 -5.82 11.11
C ASN A 91 0.06 -4.66 10.26
N TRP A 92 -1.24 -4.66 10.04
CA TRP A 92 -1.92 -3.54 9.39
C TRP A 92 -3.13 -3.08 10.20
N THR A 93 -3.44 -1.80 10.08
CA THR A 93 -4.63 -1.18 10.64
C THR A 93 -5.17 -0.13 9.67
N ILE A 94 -6.42 0.30 9.87
CA ILE A 94 -6.95 1.51 9.25
C ILE A 94 -6.72 2.65 10.24
N LEU A 95 -6.22 3.80 9.77
CA LEU A 95 -6.09 4.96 10.62
C LEU A 95 -7.48 5.47 11.06
N PRO A 96 -7.65 5.83 12.34
CA PRO A 96 -8.93 6.32 12.82
C PRO A 96 -9.26 7.66 12.17
N LYS A 97 -10.55 7.85 11.85
CA LYS A 97 -11.04 9.13 11.35
C LYS A 97 -11.02 10.16 12.49
N GLN A 98 -10.33 11.28 12.27
CA GLN A 98 -10.41 12.51 13.06
C GLN A 98 -11.10 13.62 12.26
N GLY A 99 -12.20 14.16 12.80
CA GLY A 99 -12.95 15.26 12.20
C GLY A 99 -13.80 14.87 10.98
N ASP A 100 -14.49 15.87 10.44
CA ASP A 100 -15.55 15.68 9.43
C ASP A 100 -15.09 15.97 7.98
N VAL A 101 -13.88 16.48 7.80
CA VAL A 101 -13.36 16.84 6.47
C VAL A 101 -12.37 15.79 6.00
N TRP A 102 -12.78 15.03 4.99
CA TRP A 102 -11.97 13.98 4.36
C TRP A 102 -11.90 14.18 2.84
N PRO A 103 -10.78 13.77 2.22
CA PRO A 103 -10.70 13.76 0.77
C PRO A 103 -11.70 12.75 0.19
N ILE A 104 -12.18 13.05 -1.02
CA ILE A 104 -12.99 12.11 -1.81
C ILE A 104 -12.16 10.87 -2.20
N ALA A 105 -12.84 9.76 -2.50
CA ALA A 105 -12.22 8.55 -3.03
C ALA A 105 -11.48 8.82 -4.35
N ARG A 106 -10.23 8.35 -4.48
CA ARG A 106 -9.38 8.55 -5.68
C ARG A 106 -8.41 7.39 -5.88
N ASP A 107 -8.11 7.02 -7.12
CA ASP A 107 -6.95 6.20 -7.49
C ASP A 107 -5.81 7.08 -8.06
N ALA A 108 -4.65 6.47 -8.33
CA ALA A 108 -3.52 7.12 -9.02
C ALA A 108 -3.04 8.42 -8.35
N ILE A 109 -3.09 8.46 -7.02
CA ILE A 109 -2.59 9.57 -6.20
C ILE A 109 -1.10 9.44 -5.94
N PHE A 110 -0.48 10.54 -5.46
CA PHE A 110 0.95 10.62 -5.20
C PHE A 110 1.20 11.17 -3.79
N PRO A 111 1.38 10.30 -2.78
CA PRO A 111 1.73 10.72 -1.43
C PRO A 111 3.23 11.02 -1.32
N ILE A 112 3.57 12.09 -0.62
CA ILE A 112 4.93 12.47 -0.25
C ILE A 112 4.94 12.69 1.26
N ILE A 113 5.93 12.14 1.95
CA ILE A 113 6.17 12.41 3.37
C ILE A 113 7.40 13.30 3.53
N ASP A 114 7.30 14.33 4.35
CA ASP A 114 8.42 15.21 4.67
C ASP A 114 9.21 14.75 5.90
N LYS A 115 10.25 15.51 6.26
CA LYS A 115 11.12 15.22 7.41
C LYS A 115 10.44 15.42 8.78
N LEU A 116 9.24 15.99 8.81
CA LEU A 116 8.44 16.21 10.01
C LEU A 116 7.28 15.21 10.09
N SER A 117 7.34 14.12 9.30
CA SER A 117 6.29 13.12 9.20
C SER A 117 4.92 13.65 8.72
N ARG A 118 4.91 14.79 8.00
CA ARG A 118 3.69 15.31 7.38
C ARG A 118 3.52 14.65 6.02
N ILE A 119 2.31 14.16 5.75
CA ILE A 119 1.97 13.49 4.50
C ILE A 119 1.15 14.43 3.63
N PHE A 120 1.64 14.67 2.42
CA PHE A 120 0.99 15.46 1.40
C PHE A 120 0.55 14.55 0.27
N VAL A 121 -0.73 14.61 -0.10
CA VAL A 121 -1.31 13.73 -1.13
C VAL A 121 -1.83 14.59 -2.27
N TRP A 122 -1.40 14.29 -3.49
CA TRP A 122 -1.76 15.05 -4.69
C TRP A 122 -2.28 14.16 -5.81
N GLY A 123 -2.89 14.80 -6.81
CA GLY A 123 -3.27 14.15 -8.06
C GLY A 123 -4.40 13.14 -7.87
N GLY A 124 -4.41 12.14 -8.74
CA GLY A 124 -5.44 11.10 -8.80
C GLY A 124 -6.72 11.52 -9.49
N ARG A 125 -7.60 10.55 -9.69
CA ARG A 125 -8.90 10.73 -10.34
C ARG A 125 -9.98 10.02 -9.51
N ASN A 126 -11.18 10.57 -9.53
CA ASN A 126 -12.34 9.91 -8.97
C ASN A 126 -13.12 9.33 -10.17
N GLY A 127 -13.21 8.00 -10.23
CA GLY A 127 -13.76 7.30 -11.38
C GLY A 127 -15.27 7.49 -11.47
N ASN A 128 -15.71 8.27 -12.46
CA ASN A 128 -17.04 8.18 -13.06
C ASN A 128 -17.00 8.41 -14.58
N ASN A 129 -15.87 8.13 -15.25
CA ASN A 129 -15.78 8.25 -16.71
C ASN A 129 -15.50 6.89 -17.34
N SER A 130 -16.56 6.38 -17.97
CA SER A 130 -16.62 5.26 -18.90
C SER A 130 -15.40 5.10 -19.81
N GLN A 131 -14.89 3.88 -19.92
CA GLN A 131 -14.29 3.37 -21.16
C GLN A 131 -15.24 2.33 -21.74
#